data_AF-A0A086AI08-F1
#
_entry.id   AF-A0A086AI08-F1
#
_cell.length_a   1.000
_cell.length_b   1.000
_cell.length_c   1.000
_cell.angle_alpha   90.00
_cell.angle_beta   90.00
_cell.angle_gamma   90.00
#
_symmetry.space_group_name_H-M   'P 1'
#
loop_
_entity.id
_entity.type
_entity.pdbx_description
1 polymer ?
#
loop_
_entity_poly.entity_id
_entity_poly.type
_entity_poly.pdbx_seq_one_letter_code
_entity_poly.pdbx_strand_id
1 'polypeptide(L)'
;MPRFLQFVLFCTLIFSISTSTYAQTKKLSIDDRLLQDSIYKSNKKKVLNFSMKDFDALFFDFFKTKSNPDVVLTKTQFYNYTVQIATFSDRLASLYPAQKEIAAKNKEEWLSESYEDYLLYKASQKK
;
A
#
# COMPACT_ATOMS: atom_id res chain seq x y z
N MET A 1 -13.71 11.77 -33.80
CA MET A 1 -13.15 12.45 -32.60
C MET A 1 -13.96 12.24 -31.29
N PRO A 2 -14.55 11.07 -30.95
CA PRO A 2 -15.09 10.87 -29.59
C PRO A 2 -14.19 10.03 -28.67
N ARG A 3 -13.32 9.18 -29.22
CA ARG A 3 -12.49 8.23 -28.44
C ARG A 3 -11.31 8.89 -27.72
N PHE A 4 -10.69 9.90 -28.34
CA PHE A 4 -9.64 10.70 -27.71
C PHE A 4 -10.20 11.55 -26.56
N LEU A 5 -11.42 12.06 -26.72
CA LEU A 5 -12.09 12.85 -25.68
C LEU A 5 -12.43 11.99 -24.46
N GLN A 6 -12.87 10.73 -24.66
CA GLN A 6 -13.10 9.78 -23.57
C GLN A 6 -11.82 9.43 -22.79
N PHE A 7 -10.68 9.29 -23.48
CA PHE A 7 -9.40 9.02 -22.81
C PHE A 7 -8.92 10.21 -21.99
N VAL A 8 -9.08 11.44 -22.49
CA VAL A 8 -8.73 12.66 -21.75
C VAL A 8 -9.61 12.81 -20.50
N LEU A 9 -10.91 12.53 -20.61
CA LEU A 9 -11.87 12.62 -19.50
C LEU A 9 -11.64 11.55 -18.43
N PHE A 10 -11.13 10.37 -18.81
CA PHE A 10 -10.75 9.33 -17.85
C PHE A 10 -9.45 9.69 -17.11
N CYS A 11 -8.48 10.32 -17.78
CA CYS A 11 -7.24 10.78 -17.16
C CYS A 11 -7.45 11.94 -16.18
N THR A 12 -8.38 12.86 -16.46
CA THR A 12 -8.67 13.98 -15.54
C THR A 12 -9.44 13.53 -14.29
N LEU A 13 -10.31 12.52 -14.39
CA LEU A 13 -11.02 11.95 -13.24
C LEU A 13 -10.08 11.25 -12.24
N ILE A 14 -8.98 10.67 -12.70
CA ILE A 14 -7.95 10.08 -11.82
C ILE A 14 -7.11 11.17 -11.12
N PHE A 15 -6.95 12.34 -11.75
CA PHE A 15 -6.13 13.44 -11.23
C PHE A 15 -6.82 14.28 -10.15
N SER A 16 -8.15 14.28 -10.09
CA SER A 16 -8.91 15.07 -9.11
C SER A 16 -9.00 14.44 -7.71
N ILE A 17 -8.51 13.22 -7.50
CA ILE A 17 -8.45 12.60 -6.16
C ILE A 17 -7.14 12.99 -5.42
N SER A 18 -6.17 13.59 -6.12
CA SER A 18 -4.90 14.04 -5.53
C SER A 18 -4.92 15.47 -4.98
N THR A 19 -5.97 15.85 -4.26
CA THR A 19 -5.93 17.03 -3.38
C THR A 19 -6.00 16.62 -1.92
N SER A 20 -4.93 15.97 -1.46
CA SER A 20 -4.57 15.92 -0.06
C SER A 20 -3.10 16.31 0.04
N THR A 21 -2.84 17.58 0.34
CA THR A 21 -1.71 18.05 1.15
C THR A 21 -0.54 17.06 1.30
N TYR A 22 0.29 16.90 0.27
CA TYR A 22 1.63 16.33 0.44
C TYR A 22 2.54 17.46 0.94
N ALA A 23 3.14 17.29 2.13
CA ALA A 23 4.51 17.74 2.47
C ALA A 23 4.87 17.67 3.97
N GLN A 24 4.21 16.82 4.76
CA GLN A 24 4.90 16.18 5.88
C GLN A 24 4.61 14.70 5.78
N THR A 25 5.43 13.98 5.00
CA THR A 25 5.48 12.52 5.09
C THR A 25 5.80 12.23 6.55
N LYS A 26 4.78 11.84 7.33
CA LYS A 26 4.90 11.62 8.78
C LYS A 26 5.97 10.54 8.94
N LYS A 27 7.18 10.97 9.31
CA LYS A 27 8.34 10.09 9.31
C LYS A 27 8.07 9.04 10.38
N LEU A 28 7.93 7.78 9.95
CA LEU A 28 7.72 6.67 10.86
C LEU A 28 8.76 6.71 11.98
N SER A 29 8.33 6.28 13.17
CA SER A 29 9.24 6.11 14.30
C SER A 29 10.41 5.19 13.88
N ILE A 30 11.54 5.32 14.58
CA ILE A 30 12.70 4.46 14.31
C ILE A 30 12.33 3.00 14.53
N ASP A 31 11.57 2.71 15.58
CA ASP A 31 11.13 1.36 15.92
C ASP A 31 10.25 0.74 14.83
N ASP A 32 9.33 1.52 14.26
CA ASP A 32 8.47 1.03 13.18
C ASP A 32 9.28 0.76 11.91
N ARG A 33 10.28 1.59 11.60
CA ARG A 33 11.20 1.35 10.48
C ARG A 33 12.05 0.10 10.69
N LEU A 34 12.60 -0.10 11.88
CA LEU A 34 13.36 -1.32 12.22
C LEU A 34 12.50 -2.58 12.12
N LEU A 35 11.24 -2.49 12.55
CA LEU A 35 10.28 -3.59 12.42
C LEU A 35 9.95 -3.88 10.95
N GLN A 36 9.65 -2.86 10.15
CA GLN A 36 9.41 -3.01 8.72
C GLN A 36 10.62 -3.63 7.99
N ASP A 37 11.84 -3.20 8.31
CA ASP A 37 13.07 -3.75 7.73
C ASP A 37 13.27 -5.23 8.09
N SER A 38 12.95 -5.63 9.33
CA SER A 38 13.00 -7.02 9.77
C SER A 38 11.98 -7.89 9.01
N ILE A 39 10.75 -7.39 8.86
CA ILE A 39 9.70 -8.04 8.09
C ILE A 39 10.08 -8.16 6.60
N TYR A 40 10.66 -7.10 6.03
CA TYR A 40 11.13 -7.09 4.65
C TYR A 40 12.19 -8.17 4.43
N LYS A 41 13.24 -8.20 5.27
CA LYS A 41 14.33 -9.17 5.16
C LYS A 41 13.83 -10.62 5.24
N SER A 42 12.89 -10.90 6.14
CA SER A 42 12.32 -12.24 6.31
C SER A 42 11.39 -12.67 5.17
N ASN A 43 10.64 -11.74 4.56
CA ASN A 43 9.60 -12.09 3.59
C ASN A 43 9.97 -11.81 2.12
N LYS A 44 11.00 -11.01 1.84
CA LYS A 44 11.35 -10.55 0.48
C LYS A 44 11.36 -11.66 -0.55
N LYS A 45 12.12 -12.74 -0.28
CA LYS A 45 12.26 -13.86 -1.22
C LYS A 45 10.92 -14.53 -1.52
N LYS A 46 10.05 -14.67 -0.52
CA LYS A 46 8.72 -15.27 -0.66
C LYS A 46 7.83 -14.35 -1.51
N VAL A 47 7.76 -13.07 -1.18
CA VAL A 47 6.88 -12.10 -1.85
C VAL A 47 7.29 -11.87 -3.30
N LEU A 48 8.60 -11.79 -3.59
CA LEU A 48 9.07 -11.67 -4.97
C LEU A 48 8.68 -12.87 -5.84
N ASN A 49 8.32 -14.01 -5.24
CA ASN A 49 7.82 -15.19 -5.95
C ASN A 49 6.28 -15.28 -6.02
N PHE A 50 5.53 -14.37 -5.39
CA PHE A 50 4.06 -14.36 -5.45
C PHE A 50 3.53 -14.29 -6.89
N SER A 51 2.55 -15.12 -7.21
CA SER A 51 1.72 -14.90 -8.38
C SER A 51 0.85 -13.65 -8.18
N MET A 52 0.25 -13.14 -9.26
CA MET A 52 -0.74 -12.06 -9.14
C MET A 52 -1.91 -12.48 -8.24
N LYS A 53 -2.31 -13.77 -8.29
CA LYS A 53 -3.36 -14.32 -7.44
C LYS A 53 -2.98 -14.30 -5.95
N ASP A 54 -1.73 -14.61 -5.62
CA ASP A 54 -1.25 -14.56 -4.23
C ASP A 54 -1.23 -13.12 -3.71
N PHE A 55 -0.85 -12.18 -4.56
CA PHE A 55 -0.91 -10.75 -4.27
C PHE A 55 -2.35 -10.28 -4.08
N ASP A 56 -3.26 -10.59 -4.99
CA ASP A 56 -4.67 -10.22 -4.89
C ASP A 56 -5.29 -10.77 -3.59
N ALA A 57 -4.98 -12.03 -3.25
CA ALA A 57 -5.43 -12.63 -2.00
C ALA A 57 -4.90 -11.87 -0.77
N LEU A 58 -3.60 -11.55 -0.72
CA LEU A 58 -3.00 -10.74 0.34
C LEU A 58 -3.66 -9.36 0.46
N PHE A 59 -3.84 -8.70 -0.69
CA PHE A 59 -4.41 -7.37 -0.77
C PHE A 59 -5.85 -7.37 -0.26
N PHE A 60 -6.71 -8.23 -0.81
CA PHE A 60 -8.10 -8.32 -0.37
C PHE A 60 -8.23 -8.75 1.08
N ASP A 61 -7.39 -9.66 1.57
CA ASP A 61 -7.39 -10.08 2.98
C ASP A 61 -7.03 -8.93 3.91
N PHE A 62 -6.03 -8.11 3.57
CA PHE A 62 -5.71 -6.89 4.31
C PHE A 62 -6.89 -5.93 4.37
N PHE A 63 -7.50 -5.60 3.22
CA PHE A 63 -8.60 -4.64 3.17
C PHE A 63 -9.84 -5.16 3.90
N LYS A 64 -10.20 -6.43 3.71
CA LYS A 64 -11.30 -7.09 4.42
C LYS A 64 -11.09 -7.05 5.92
N THR A 65 -9.86 -7.29 6.38
CA THR A 65 -9.53 -7.27 7.80
C THR A 65 -9.49 -5.86 8.35
N LYS A 66 -8.94 -4.90 7.60
CA LYS A 66 -8.91 -3.46 7.94
C LYS A 66 -10.31 -2.89 8.10
N SER A 67 -11.24 -3.24 7.19
CA SER A 67 -12.62 -2.76 7.20
C SER A 67 -13.51 -3.43 8.25
N ASN A 68 -13.17 -4.61 8.75
CA ASN A 68 -13.99 -5.31 9.75
C ASN A 68 -13.91 -4.59 11.12
N PRO A 69 -14.99 -4.00 11.65
CA PRO A 69 -14.94 -3.19 12.89
C PRO A 69 -14.56 -4.00 14.14
N ASP A 70 -14.76 -5.31 14.13
CA ASP A 70 -14.52 -6.21 15.25
C ASP A 70 -13.08 -6.73 15.30
N VAL A 71 -12.32 -6.55 14.22
CA VAL A 71 -10.93 -7.02 14.11
C VAL A 71 -9.95 -5.86 14.14
N VAL A 72 -8.97 -5.96 15.03
CA VAL A 72 -7.83 -5.04 15.11
C VAL A 72 -6.55 -5.85 14.93
N LEU A 73 -5.82 -5.54 13.87
CA LEU A 73 -4.50 -6.11 13.62
C LEU A 73 -3.54 -5.64 14.70
N THR A 74 -2.64 -6.52 15.14
CA THR A 74 -1.47 -6.11 15.92
C THR A 74 -0.50 -5.31 15.04
N LYS A 75 0.39 -4.51 15.66
CA LYS A 75 1.41 -3.73 14.94
C LYS A 75 2.23 -4.59 13.96
N THR A 76 2.67 -5.76 14.40
CA THR A 76 3.43 -6.69 13.56
C THR A 76 2.60 -7.23 12.40
N GLN A 77 1.34 -7.60 12.63
CA GLN A 77 0.46 -8.09 11.56
C GLN A 77 0.19 -6.99 10.52
N PHE A 78 -0.10 -5.77 10.99
CA PHE A 78 -0.31 -4.61 10.12
C PHE A 78 0.90 -4.37 9.22
N TYR A 79 2.10 -4.22 9.81
CA TYR A 79 3.31 -4.00 9.02
C TYR A 79 3.68 -5.21 8.17
N ASN A 80 3.30 -6.42 8.57
CA ASN A 80 3.48 -7.60 7.75
C ASN A 80 2.66 -7.52 6.44
N TYR A 81 1.41 -7.06 6.49
CA TYR A 81 0.65 -6.81 5.27
C TYR A 81 1.26 -5.70 4.43
N THR A 82 1.48 -4.51 5.02
CA THR A 82 1.91 -3.33 4.24
C THR A 82 3.28 -3.53 3.60
N VAL A 83 4.25 -4.13 4.32
CA VAL A 83 5.58 -4.42 3.78
C VAL A 83 5.52 -5.48 2.67
N GLN A 84 4.69 -6.51 2.81
CA GLN A 84 4.54 -7.51 1.74
C GLN A 84 3.90 -6.91 0.49
N ILE A 85 2.86 -6.09 0.64
CA ILE A 85 2.23 -5.36 -0.47
C ILE A 85 3.26 -4.44 -1.15
N ALA A 86 4.01 -3.66 -0.36
CA ALA A 86 5.07 -2.77 -0.85
C ALA A 86 6.18 -3.53 -1.59
N THR A 87 6.58 -4.69 -1.07
CA THR A 87 7.63 -5.51 -1.68
C THR A 87 7.20 -6.06 -3.04
N PHE A 88 5.91 -6.33 -3.24
CA PHE A 88 5.40 -6.79 -4.53
C PHE A 88 5.53 -5.71 -5.62
N SER A 89 5.54 -4.42 -5.27
CA SER A 89 5.82 -3.34 -6.22
C SER A 89 7.19 -3.49 -6.90
N ASP A 90 8.19 -4.05 -6.23
CA ASP A 90 9.50 -4.32 -6.85
C ASP A 90 9.36 -5.34 -8.00
N ARG A 91 8.45 -6.31 -7.85
CA ARG A 91 8.14 -7.28 -8.91
C ARG A 91 7.37 -6.62 -10.05
N LEU A 92 6.39 -5.77 -9.75
CA LEU A 92 5.63 -5.03 -10.77
C LEU A 92 6.54 -4.13 -11.60
N ALA A 93 7.50 -3.44 -10.97
CA ALA A 93 8.49 -2.62 -11.65
C ALA A 93 9.36 -3.42 -12.64
N SER A 94 9.68 -4.68 -12.30
CA SER A 94 10.43 -5.59 -13.17
C SER A 94 9.59 -6.09 -14.35
N LEU A 95 8.33 -6.45 -14.10
CA LEU A 95 7.41 -6.96 -15.13
C LEU A 95 6.93 -5.86 -16.09
N TYR A 96 6.78 -4.63 -15.60
CA TYR A 96 6.27 -3.49 -16.36
C TYR A 96 7.21 -2.29 -16.22
N PRO A 97 8.35 -2.26 -16.93
CA PRO A 97 9.35 -1.19 -16.80
C PRO A 97 8.80 0.21 -17.07
N ALA A 98 7.81 0.35 -17.96
CA ALA A 98 7.12 1.61 -18.22
C ALA A 98 6.33 2.15 -17.02
N GLN A 99 6.00 1.30 -16.04
CA GLN A 99 5.28 1.66 -14.81
C GLN A 99 6.21 1.68 -13.58
N LYS A 100 7.53 1.64 -13.78
CA LYS A 100 8.52 1.56 -12.70
C LYS A 100 8.41 2.72 -11.71
N GLU A 101 8.18 3.94 -12.20
CA GLU A 101 8.02 5.13 -11.35
C GLU A 101 6.75 5.03 -10.50
N ILE A 102 5.65 4.57 -11.10
CA ILE A 102 4.37 4.35 -10.41
C ILE A 102 4.53 3.27 -9.33
N ALA A 103 5.20 2.17 -9.65
CA ALA A 103 5.48 1.10 -8.70
C ALA A 103 6.37 1.57 -7.53
N ALA A 104 7.36 2.41 -7.80
CA ALA A 104 8.22 3.00 -6.77
C ALA A 104 7.42 3.93 -5.83
N LYS A 105 6.55 4.78 -6.40
CA LYS A 105 5.67 5.65 -5.62
C LYS A 105 4.69 4.85 -4.76
N ASN A 106 4.01 3.85 -5.33
CA ASN A 106 3.11 2.98 -4.59
C ASN A 106 3.83 2.25 -3.45
N LYS A 107 5.06 1.79 -3.68
CA LYS A 107 5.90 1.17 -2.63
C LYS A 107 6.14 2.15 -1.49
N GLU A 108 6.54 3.38 -1.79
CA GLU A 108 6.79 4.41 -0.78
C GLU A 108 5.51 4.73 0.01
N GLU A 109 4.37 4.86 -0.66
CA GLU A 109 3.08 5.07 -0.01
C GLU A 109 2.75 3.94 0.98
N TRP A 110 2.88 2.67 0.56
CA TRP A 110 2.65 1.52 1.43
C TRP A 110 3.60 1.46 2.63
N LEU A 111 4.86 1.86 2.45
CA LEU A 111 5.82 1.91 3.55
C LEU A 111 5.62 3.12 4.46
N SER A 112 4.92 4.17 4.00
CA SER A 112 4.59 5.35 4.80
C SER A 112 3.38 5.16 5.71
N GLU A 113 2.55 4.15 5.44
CA GLU A 113 1.40 3.80 6.28
C GLU A 113 1.86 3.50 7.72
N SER A 114 1.25 4.18 8.70
CA SER A 114 1.59 4.02 10.10
C SER A 114 0.54 3.22 10.86
N TYR A 115 0.99 2.41 11.83
CA TYR A 115 0.09 1.66 12.70
C TYR A 115 -0.77 2.59 13.58
N GLU A 116 -0.25 3.76 13.94
CA GLU A 116 -0.98 4.76 14.70
C GLU A 116 -2.18 5.30 13.92
N ASP A 117 -1.97 5.69 12.65
CA ASP A 117 -3.05 6.19 11.80
C ASP A 117 -4.06 5.06 11.51
N TYR A 118 -3.61 3.81 11.40
CA TYR A 118 -4.50 2.64 11.37
C TYR A 118 -5.39 2.55 12.61
N LEU A 119 -4.84 2.70 13.82
CA LEU A 119 -5.64 2.68 15.06
C LEU A 119 -6.63 3.84 15.13
N LEU A 120 -6.23 5.05 14.70
CA LEU A 120 -7.14 6.20 14.61
C LEU A 120 -8.30 5.93 13.64
N TYR A 121 -8.00 5.34 12.48
CA TYR A 121 -9.02 4.87 11.55
C TYR A 121 -9.94 3.82 12.20
N LYS A 122 -9.41 2.82 12.91
CA LYS A 122 -10.23 1.82 13.61
C LYS A 122 -11.13 2.44 14.67
N ALA A 123 -10.65 3.45 15.38
CA ALA A 123 -11.44 4.16 16.38
C ALA A 123 -12.57 4.99 15.75
N SER A 124 -12.37 5.55 14.56
CA SER A 124 -13.41 6.31 13.86
C SER A 124 -14.53 5.43 13.29
N GLN A 125 -14.24 4.17 12.93
CA GLN A 125 -15.25 3.22 12.45
C GLN A 125 -16.25 2.76 13.54
N LYS A 126 -15.94 3.01 14.82
CA LYS A 126 -16.82 2.64 15.94
C LYS A 126 -17.73 3.78 16.41
N LYS A 127 -17.58 4.98 15.83
CA LYS A 127 -18.45 6.13 16.08
C LYS A 127 -19.60 6.14 15.07
#